data_AF-A0A067DJ59-F1
#
_entry.id   AF-A0A067DJ59-F1
#
_cell.length_a   1.000
_cell.length_b   1.000
_cell.length_c   1.000
_cell.angle_alpha   90.00
_cell.angle_beta   90.00
_cell.angle_gamma   90.00
#
_symmetry.space_group_name_H-M   'P 1'
#
loop_
_entity.id
_entity.type
_entity.pdbx_description
1 polymer ?
#
loop_
_entity_poly.entity_id
_entity_poly.type
_entity_poly.pdbx_seq_one_letter_code
_entity_poly.pdbx_strand_id
1 'polypeptide(L)'
;HNLFEGRIPRSLINCSKLEFLGLGNYQISDTFPSWLGTLPKLNVLILRSNIFYGVIEEPRTGCGFSKLRIIDLSNNRFSGNLPSKSFLCWNAMKIVNARRMMTYNKIPDILAGIILSNNRFVGAIPASIANLKGLQVLNLQYNNLQGLIPSSLGNLTNLESLDLSNKKFAGRIPQQLVELTFLEFFNVSDNYLTGPIPQGKQFATFDNTSFDGNSGLCGKPLSKGCESGETPTNEDHTEGSSESLFSGASDRKIILTGYAGGLVAGLVLGFNFSTGIIGWILEKLGTQQKATRRRGSRK
;
A
#
# COMPACT_ATOMS: atom_id res chain seq x y z
N HIS A 1 -20.77 2.45 -23.63
CA HIS A 1 -19.99 1.26 -23.25
C HIS A 1 -19.09 0.89 -24.41
N ASN A 2 -17.78 0.98 -24.27
CA ASN A 2 -16.85 0.43 -25.27
C ASN A 2 -16.34 -0.90 -24.72
N LEU A 3 -16.85 -2.01 -25.24
CA LEU A 3 -16.36 -3.35 -24.93
C LEU A 3 -15.02 -3.55 -25.65
N PHE A 4 -13.95 -3.01 -25.05
CA PHE A 4 -12.60 -3.37 -25.48
C PHE A 4 -12.32 -4.80 -25.01
N GLU A 5 -12.52 -5.74 -25.92
CA GLU A 5 -12.17 -7.15 -25.80
C GLU A 5 -10.83 -7.42 -26.52
N GLY A 6 -10.09 -8.44 -26.06
CA GLY A 6 -8.84 -8.86 -26.69
C GLY A 6 -7.58 -8.50 -25.90
N ARG A 7 -6.46 -8.34 -26.61
CA ARG A 7 -5.11 -8.10 -26.06
C ARG A 7 -4.68 -6.65 -26.18
N ILE A 8 -3.70 -6.22 -25.39
CA ILE A 8 -3.14 -4.88 -25.52
C ILE A 8 -2.39 -4.79 -26.87
N PRO A 9 -2.70 -3.80 -27.74
CA PRO A 9 -2.01 -3.64 -29.01
C PRO A 9 -0.51 -3.37 -28.82
N ARG A 10 0.33 -4.20 -29.44
CA ARG A 10 1.80 -4.07 -29.39
C ARG A 10 2.31 -2.75 -29.97
N SER A 11 1.52 -2.09 -30.83
CA SER A 11 1.84 -0.79 -31.41
C SER A 11 1.99 0.33 -30.37
N LEU A 12 1.48 0.16 -29.14
CA LEU A 12 1.69 1.12 -28.05
C LEU A 12 3.17 1.32 -27.69
N ILE A 13 4.05 0.37 -28.05
CA ILE A 13 5.50 0.53 -27.88
C ILE A 13 6.06 1.74 -28.66
N ASN A 14 5.37 2.16 -29.72
CA ASN A 14 5.76 3.32 -30.52
C ASN A 14 5.35 4.64 -29.88
N CYS A 15 4.57 4.62 -28.79
CA CYS A 15 4.13 5.81 -28.08
C CYS A 15 5.21 6.32 -27.11
N SER A 16 6.34 6.81 -27.64
CA SER A 16 7.51 7.26 -26.83
C SER A 16 7.23 8.40 -25.85
N LYS A 17 6.11 9.12 -26.02
CA LYS A 17 5.64 10.18 -25.12
C LYS A 17 4.59 9.71 -24.10
N LEU A 18 4.24 8.43 -24.08
CA LEU A 18 3.21 7.90 -23.18
C LEU A 18 3.69 7.93 -21.73
N GLU A 19 3.00 8.71 -20.91
CA GLU A 19 3.27 8.83 -19.46
C GLU A 19 2.26 8.04 -18.63
N PHE A 20 1.01 8.01 -19.09
CA PHE A 20 -0.11 7.34 -18.41
C PHE A 20 -0.79 6.35 -19.36
N LEU A 21 -0.96 5.12 -18.90
CA LEU A 21 -1.81 4.12 -19.56
C LEU A 21 -2.83 3.58 -18.55
N GLY A 22 -4.10 3.94 -18.76
CA GLY A 22 -5.23 3.43 -17.98
C GLY A 22 -6.19 2.63 -18.85
N LEU A 23 -6.23 1.32 -18.62
CA LEU A 23 -7.08 0.35 -19.31
C LEU A 23 -7.93 -0.44 -18.31
N GLY A 24 -8.47 0.21 -17.28
CA GLY A 24 -9.23 -0.47 -16.24
C GLY A 24 -10.72 -0.65 -16.56
N ASN A 25 -11.35 -1.67 -15.97
CA ASN A 25 -12.77 -2.01 -16.11
C ASN A 25 -13.18 -2.38 -17.54
N TYR A 26 -12.40 -3.26 -18.18
CA TYR A 26 -12.71 -3.86 -19.48
C TYR A 26 -12.68 -5.39 -19.39
N GLN A 27 -12.83 -6.08 -20.52
CA GLN A 27 -12.71 -7.53 -20.63
C GLN A 27 -11.39 -7.95 -21.30
N ILE A 28 -10.32 -7.18 -21.06
CA ILE A 28 -9.01 -7.46 -21.67
C ILE A 28 -8.48 -8.78 -21.10
N SER A 29 -8.13 -9.70 -21.99
CA SER A 29 -7.54 -10.99 -21.65
C SER A 29 -6.18 -11.11 -22.31
N ASP A 30 -5.14 -10.91 -21.50
CA ASP A 30 -3.75 -10.90 -21.94
C ASP A 30 -2.83 -11.27 -20.76
N THR A 31 -1.54 -11.49 -21.05
CA THR A 31 -0.52 -11.58 -19.99
C THR A 31 0.00 -10.20 -19.61
N PHE A 32 0.83 -10.12 -18.56
CA PHE A 32 1.41 -8.84 -18.16
C PHE A 32 2.26 -8.25 -19.31
N PRO A 33 1.97 -7.01 -19.77
CA PRO A 33 2.63 -6.41 -20.93
C PRO A 33 4.03 -5.87 -20.57
N SER A 34 4.98 -6.76 -20.27
CA SER A 34 6.35 -6.42 -19.86
C SER A 34 7.09 -5.50 -20.84
N TRP A 35 6.76 -5.61 -22.14
CA TRP A 35 7.28 -4.77 -23.22
C TRP A 35 6.95 -3.28 -23.07
N LEU A 36 5.89 -2.90 -22.35
CA LEU A 36 5.61 -1.50 -22.01
C LEU A 36 6.70 -0.89 -21.12
N GLY A 37 7.49 -1.73 -20.44
CA GLY A 37 8.60 -1.30 -19.61
C GLY A 37 9.74 -0.63 -20.37
N THR A 38 9.75 -0.72 -21.71
CA THR A 38 10.69 -0.03 -22.59
C THR A 38 10.33 1.44 -22.83
N LEU A 39 9.09 1.84 -22.54
CA LEU A 39 8.64 3.21 -22.78
C LEU A 39 9.33 4.17 -21.80
N PRO A 40 10.06 5.18 -22.31
CA PRO A 40 10.98 5.97 -21.49
C PRO A 40 10.29 6.94 -20.53
N LYS A 41 8.98 7.17 -20.70
CA LYS A 41 8.20 8.14 -19.92
C LYS A 41 7.07 7.52 -19.11
N LEU A 42 6.75 6.24 -19.33
CA LEU A 42 5.60 5.60 -18.70
C LEU A 42 5.81 5.58 -17.18
N ASN A 43 4.95 6.32 -16.48
CA ASN A 43 5.03 6.51 -15.04
C ASN A 43 3.77 6.03 -14.30
N VAL A 44 2.64 5.87 -14.99
CA VAL A 44 1.41 5.31 -14.42
C VAL A 44 0.85 4.22 -15.33
N LEU A 45 0.67 3.02 -14.76
CA LEU A 45 0.07 1.86 -15.41
C LEU A 45 -1.11 1.35 -14.59
N ILE A 46 -2.33 1.45 -15.14
CA ILE A 46 -3.56 0.98 -14.48
C ILE A 46 -4.23 -0.03 -15.40
N LEU A 47 -4.25 -1.30 -15.00
CA LEU A 47 -4.84 -2.44 -15.70
C LEU A 47 -5.95 -3.13 -14.87
N ARG A 48 -6.43 -2.46 -13.82
CA ARG A 48 -7.39 -3.00 -12.86
C ARG A 48 -8.68 -3.54 -13.48
N SER A 49 -9.32 -4.51 -12.84
CA SER A 49 -10.64 -5.03 -13.22
C SER A 49 -10.70 -5.49 -14.68
N ASN A 50 -9.87 -6.48 -15.00
CA ASN A 50 -9.78 -7.13 -16.30
C ASN A 50 -9.61 -8.65 -16.10
N ILE A 51 -9.24 -9.35 -17.16
CA ILE A 51 -8.98 -10.79 -17.15
C ILE A 51 -7.50 -11.07 -17.44
N PHE A 52 -6.58 -10.19 -17.01
CA PHE A 52 -5.15 -10.46 -17.16
C PHE A 52 -4.74 -11.66 -16.32
N TYR A 53 -3.83 -12.49 -16.84
CA TYR A 53 -3.46 -13.76 -16.22
C TYR A 53 -1.98 -14.09 -16.38
N GLY A 54 -1.56 -15.15 -15.70
CA GLY A 54 -0.19 -15.65 -15.75
C GLY A 54 0.75 -14.91 -14.80
N VAL A 55 2.03 -15.21 -14.91
CA VAL A 55 3.10 -14.66 -14.07
C VAL A 55 3.55 -13.30 -14.60
N ILE A 56 3.89 -12.38 -13.70
CA ILE A 56 4.62 -11.16 -14.08
C ILE A 56 6.06 -11.56 -14.36
N GLU A 57 6.41 -11.65 -15.65
CA GLU A 57 7.75 -12.04 -16.07
C GLU A 57 8.81 -11.05 -15.57
N GLU A 58 9.83 -11.58 -14.92
CA GLU A 58 10.96 -10.80 -14.46
C GLU A 58 11.89 -10.43 -15.64
N PRO A 59 12.51 -9.25 -15.63
CA PRO A 59 13.42 -8.83 -16.68
C PRO A 59 14.62 -9.79 -16.78
N ARG A 60 14.89 -10.27 -18.01
CA ARG A 60 16.07 -11.11 -18.31
C ARG A 60 17.35 -10.29 -18.48
N THR A 61 17.24 -9.10 -19.05
CA THR A 61 18.33 -8.12 -19.24
C THR A 61 17.79 -6.70 -19.04
N GLY A 62 18.62 -5.81 -18.50
CA GLY A 62 18.26 -4.40 -18.28
C GLY A 62 17.18 -4.16 -17.22
N CYS A 63 16.73 -2.91 -17.11
CA CYS A 63 15.65 -2.50 -16.21
C CYS A 63 14.44 -2.02 -17.01
N GLY A 64 13.31 -2.71 -16.88
CA GLY A 64 12.02 -2.22 -17.38
C GLY A 64 11.37 -1.26 -16.38
N PHE A 65 10.50 -0.38 -16.87
CA PHE A 65 9.63 0.47 -16.03
C PHE A 65 10.40 1.40 -15.08
N SER A 66 11.56 1.91 -15.49
CA SER A 66 12.43 2.72 -14.61
C SER A 66 11.79 4.04 -14.14
N LYS A 67 10.80 4.55 -14.87
CA LYS A 67 10.03 5.77 -14.54
C LYS A 67 8.69 5.49 -13.86
N LEU A 68 8.33 4.21 -13.64
CA LEU A 68 7.06 3.83 -13.04
C LEU A 68 6.95 4.36 -11.61
N ARG A 69 5.80 4.96 -11.31
CA ARG A 69 5.41 5.52 -10.01
C ARG A 69 4.16 4.83 -9.49
N ILE A 70 3.19 4.53 -10.36
CA ILE A 70 1.95 3.88 -9.98
C ILE A 70 1.74 2.66 -10.85
N ILE A 71 1.46 1.54 -10.19
CA ILE A 71 0.99 0.31 -10.82
C ILE A 71 -0.24 -0.21 -10.10
N ASP A 72 -1.36 -0.29 -10.82
CA ASP A 72 -2.60 -0.88 -10.33
C ASP A 72 -3.02 -2.04 -11.23
N LEU A 73 -2.84 -3.26 -10.72
CA LEU A 73 -3.19 -4.52 -11.35
C LEU A 73 -4.35 -5.21 -10.62
N SER A 74 -5.07 -4.49 -9.74
CA SER A 74 -6.09 -5.10 -8.89
C SER A 74 -7.21 -5.76 -9.67
N ASN A 75 -7.88 -6.74 -9.07
CA ASN A 75 -9.04 -7.41 -9.66
C ASN A 75 -8.70 -8.05 -11.03
N ASN A 76 -7.72 -8.95 -11.03
CA ASN A 76 -7.28 -9.70 -12.20
C ASN A 76 -7.04 -11.18 -11.81
N ARG A 77 -6.41 -11.96 -12.70
CA ARG A 77 -6.07 -13.37 -12.48
C ARG A 77 -4.56 -13.61 -12.52
N PHE A 78 -3.74 -12.60 -12.22
CA PHE A 78 -2.29 -12.77 -12.15
C PHE A 78 -1.91 -13.80 -11.09
N SER A 79 -0.88 -14.59 -11.37
CA SER A 79 -0.43 -15.70 -10.52
C SER A 79 1.10 -15.70 -10.39
N GLY A 80 1.63 -16.69 -9.67
CA GLY A 80 3.07 -16.78 -9.37
C GLY A 80 3.50 -15.84 -8.26
N ASN A 81 4.81 -15.72 -8.07
CA ASN A 81 5.38 -14.88 -7.00
C ASN A 81 5.37 -13.40 -7.39
N LEU A 82 5.43 -12.53 -6.39
CA LEU A 82 5.65 -11.09 -6.63
C LEU A 82 7.00 -10.84 -7.33
N PRO A 83 7.09 -9.85 -8.22
CA PRO A 83 8.25 -9.65 -9.11
C PRO A 83 9.42 -8.96 -8.37
N SER A 84 10.14 -9.76 -7.60
CA SER A 84 11.32 -9.39 -6.81
C SER A 84 12.41 -8.60 -7.55
N LYS A 85 12.74 -8.95 -8.81
CA LYS A 85 13.76 -8.26 -9.62
C LYS A 85 13.21 -6.97 -10.18
N SER A 86 11.94 -6.93 -10.56
CA SER A 86 11.28 -5.73 -11.05
C SER A 86 11.23 -4.62 -9.99
N PHE A 87 11.06 -4.95 -8.71
CA PHE A 87 11.19 -3.98 -7.60
C PHE A 87 12.60 -3.34 -7.53
N LEU A 88 13.64 -4.01 -8.02
CA LEU A 88 14.98 -3.42 -8.16
C LEU A 88 15.07 -2.48 -9.37
N CYS A 89 14.16 -2.56 -10.34
CA CYS A 89 14.19 -1.78 -11.58
C CYS A 89 13.37 -0.48 -11.51
N TRP A 90 12.34 -0.41 -10.64
CA TRP A 90 11.42 0.73 -10.53
C TRP A 90 12.06 1.93 -9.82
N ASN A 91 13.09 2.51 -10.44
CA ASN A 91 13.96 3.54 -9.88
C ASN A 91 13.21 4.79 -9.43
N ALA A 92 12.18 5.18 -10.18
CA ALA A 92 11.30 6.27 -9.79
C ALA A 92 10.73 6.05 -8.38
N MET A 93 10.08 4.92 -8.09
CA MET A 93 9.53 4.60 -6.75
C MET A 93 10.58 4.51 -5.62
N LYS A 94 11.89 4.51 -5.93
CA LYS A 94 12.95 4.58 -4.91
C LYS A 94 13.23 6.00 -4.42
N ILE A 95 12.86 7.01 -5.20
CA ILE A 95 13.14 8.42 -4.89
C ILE A 95 12.16 8.89 -3.82
N VAL A 96 12.71 9.27 -2.66
CA VAL A 96 12.01 9.97 -1.60
C VAL A 96 11.92 11.44 -1.98
N ASN A 97 10.72 11.93 -2.31
CA ASN A 97 10.53 13.36 -2.52
C ASN A 97 10.36 14.03 -1.15
N ALA A 98 11.19 15.03 -0.85
CA ALA A 98 10.98 15.88 0.32
C ALA A 98 9.60 16.53 0.20
N ARG A 99 8.75 16.36 1.22
CA ARG A 99 7.37 16.88 1.27
C ARG A 99 7.37 18.39 0.97
N ARG A 100 7.20 18.79 -0.29
CA ARG A 100 6.75 20.14 -0.60
C ARG A 100 5.26 20.13 -0.30
N MET A 101 4.84 20.92 0.68
CA MET A 101 3.44 21.28 0.90
C MET A 101 2.73 21.38 -0.46
N MET A 102 1.58 20.72 -0.58
CA MET A 102 0.72 20.75 -1.76
C MET A 102 0.47 22.19 -2.18
N THR A 103 1.31 22.69 -3.08
CA THR A 103 1.11 23.96 -3.73
C THR A 103 0.36 23.61 -4.99
N TYR A 104 -0.95 23.89 -4.98
CA TYR A 104 -1.97 23.52 -5.97
C TYR A 104 -1.67 23.87 -7.45
N ASN A 105 -0.49 24.41 -7.76
CA ASN A 105 -0.11 24.97 -9.06
C ASN A 105 1.10 24.28 -9.73
N LYS A 106 1.65 23.20 -9.17
CA LYS A 106 2.60 22.31 -9.86
C LYS A 106 2.01 20.91 -9.91
N ILE A 107 2.25 20.20 -11.02
CA ILE A 107 1.91 18.78 -11.22
C ILE A 107 2.15 18.05 -9.88
N PRO A 108 1.18 17.29 -9.33
CA PRO A 108 1.39 16.62 -8.05
C PRO A 108 2.71 15.87 -8.12
N ASP A 109 3.56 15.98 -7.10
CA ASP A 109 4.64 15.02 -6.91
C ASP A 109 3.97 13.65 -6.87
N ILE A 110 4.04 12.91 -7.99
CA ILE A 110 3.14 11.80 -8.27
C ILE A 110 3.39 10.72 -7.20
N LEU A 111 2.33 10.42 -6.46
CA LEU A 111 2.24 9.34 -5.48
C LEU A 111 2.92 8.08 -6.01
N ALA A 112 3.71 7.40 -5.18
CA ALA A 112 4.24 6.08 -5.53
C ALA A 112 3.35 4.98 -4.93
N GLY A 113 2.78 4.11 -5.78
CA GLY A 113 1.81 3.12 -5.34
C GLY A 113 1.89 1.79 -6.09
N ILE A 114 1.79 0.69 -5.34
CA ILE A 114 1.69 -0.67 -5.84
C ILE A 114 0.38 -1.26 -5.32
N ILE A 115 -0.56 -1.52 -6.23
CA ILE A 115 -1.88 -2.05 -5.92
C ILE A 115 -2.05 -3.36 -6.71
N LEU A 116 -1.98 -4.48 -6.00
CA LEU A 116 -2.01 -5.84 -6.56
C LEU A 116 -3.15 -6.68 -5.97
N SER A 117 -4.10 -6.04 -5.30
CA SER A 117 -5.18 -6.70 -4.57
C SER A 117 -6.09 -7.54 -5.47
N ASN A 118 -6.75 -8.54 -4.89
CA ASN A 118 -7.69 -9.42 -5.59
C ASN A 118 -7.07 -10.04 -6.86
N ASN A 119 -6.02 -10.82 -6.64
CA ASN A 119 -5.30 -11.62 -7.65
C ASN A 119 -5.00 -13.01 -7.06
N ARG A 120 -4.16 -13.80 -7.73
CA ARG A 120 -3.76 -15.15 -7.31
C ARG A 120 -2.25 -15.23 -7.03
N PHE A 121 -1.60 -14.14 -6.63
CA PHE A 121 -0.17 -14.15 -6.29
C PHE A 121 0.09 -15.09 -5.11
N VAL A 122 1.18 -15.85 -5.17
CA VAL A 122 1.58 -16.86 -4.16
C VAL A 122 2.97 -16.55 -3.59
N GLY A 123 3.38 -17.32 -2.58
CA GLY A 123 4.70 -17.18 -1.96
C GLY A 123 4.77 -16.03 -0.96
N ALA A 124 6.00 -15.69 -0.54
CA ALA A 124 6.25 -14.64 0.43
C ALA A 124 6.39 -13.25 -0.22
N ILE A 125 6.22 -12.20 0.57
CA ILE A 125 6.58 -10.84 0.17
C ILE A 125 8.11 -10.78 0.05
N PRO A 126 8.69 -10.50 -1.13
CA PRO A 126 10.13 -10.46 -1.29
C PRO A 126 10.72 -9.24 -0.59
N ALA A 127 11.85 -9.43 0.11
CA ALA A 127 12.53 -8.34 0.82
C ALA A 127 12.95 -7.17 -0.09
N SER A 128 13.10 -7.41 -1.41
CA SER A 128 13.46 -6.38 -2.39
C SER A 128 12.43 -5.26 -2.52
N ILE A 129 11.18 -5.45 -2.06
CA ILE A 129 10.18 -4.37 -1.99
C ILE A 129 10.66 -3.20 -1.14
N ALA A 130 11.51 -3.47 -0.14
CA ALA A 130 12.10 -2.48 0.77
C ALA A 130 13.06 -1.48 0.09
N ASN A 131 13.40 -1.71 -1.19
CA ASN A 131 14.20 -0.79 -2.00
C ASN A 131 13.38 0.39 -2.52
N LEU A 132 12.05 0.28 -2.55
CA LEU A 132 11.15 1.31 -3.06
C LEU A 132 10.89 2.37 -1.99
N LYS A 133 11.94 3.07 -1.54
CA LYS A 133 11.90 4.00 -0.39
C LYS A 133 10.88 5.13 -0.53
N GLY A 134 10.51 5.50 -1.75
CA GLY A 134 9.49 6.50 -2.03
C GLY A 134 8.06 5.95 -2.05
N LEU A 135 7.86 4.64 -1.87
CA LEU A 135 6.54 4.00 -1.90
C LEU A 135 5.64 4.53 -0.78
N GLN A 136 4.44 4.97 -1.15
CA GLN A 136 3.43 5.50 -0.23
C GLN A 136 2.25 4.55 -0.08
N VAL A 137 1.88 3.81 -1.12
CA VAL A 137 0.77 2.86 -1.07
C VAL A 137 1.22 1.46 -1.44
N LEU A 138 0.96 0.50 -0.56
CA LEU A 138 1.12 -0.93 -0.82
C LEU A 138 -0.16 -1.67 -0.46
N ASN A 139 -0.87 -2.18 -1.47
CA ASN A 139 -2.07 -3.00 -1.27
C ASN A 139 -1.89 -4.38 -1.91
N LEU A 140 -1.83 -5.41 -1.07
CA LEU A 140 -1.66 -6.81 -1.44
C LEU A 140 -2.83 -7.71 -1.01
N GLN A 141 -3.93 -7.13 -0.50
CA GLN A 141 -5.05 -7.88 0.07
C GLN A 141 -5.68 -8.87 -0.93
N TYR A 142 -6.37 -9.89 -0.42
CA TYR A 142 -7.06 -10.90 -1.25
C TYR A 142 -6.15 -11.52 -2.33
N ASN A 143 -5.03 -12.11 -1.89
CA ASN A 143 -4.14 -12.92 -2.73
C ASN A 143 -3.93 -14.30 -2.11
N ASN A 144 -3.00 -15.09 -2.62
CA ASN A 144 -2.54 -16.34 -1.99
C ASN A 144 -1.14 -16.20 -1.36
N LEU A 145 -0.72 -14.98 -1.04
CA LEU A 145 0.56 -14.70 -0.37
C LEU A 145 0.56 -15.30 1.03
N GLN A 146 1.69 -15.84 1.45
CA GLN A 146 1.84 -16.59 2.70
C GLN A 146 3.23 -16.39 3.32
N GLY A 147 3.45 -16.98 4.50
CA GLY A 147 4.72 -16.88 5.22
C GLY A 147 4.73 -15.69 6.18
N LEU A 148 5.92 -15.19 6.49
CA LEU A 148 6.11 -14.09 7.43
C LEU A 148 5.99 -12.73 6.73
N ILE A 149 5.46 -11.73 7.44
CA ILE A 149 5.61 -10.34 7.05
C ILE A 149 7.09 -9.97 7.20
N PRO A 150 7.80 -9.55 6.14
CA PRO A 150 9.24 -9.28 6.24
C PRO A 150 9.51 -8.01 7.04
N SER A 151 10.43 -8.07 7.99
CA SER A 151 10.86 -6.92 8.80
C SER A 151 11.39 -5.76 7.95
N SER A 152 11.90 -6.06 6.74
CA SER A 152 12.32 -5.05 5.77
C SER A 152 11.19 -4.16 5.26
N LEU A 153 9.92 -4.43 5.54
CA LEU A 153 8.87 -3.45 5.27
C LEU A 153 9.00 -2.19 6.13
N GLY A 154 9.59 -2.28 7.32
CA GLY A 154 9.87 -1.12 8.19
C GLY A 154 10.82 -0.08 7.58
N ASN A 155 11.52 -0.47 6.51
CA ASN A 155 12.44 0.39 5.76
C ASN A 155 11.75 1.33 4.76
N LEU A 156 10.43 1.22 4.58
CA LEU A 156 9.61 2.03 3.68
C LEU A 156 9.05 3.25 4.42
N THR A 157 9.91 4.11 4.95
CA THR A 157 9.50 5.15 5.90
C THR A 157 8.51 6.20 5.35
N ASN A 158 8.28 6.26 4.03
CA ASN A 158 7.25 7.10 3.39
C ASN A 158 5.90 6.40 3.19
N LEU A 159 5.75 5.16 3.64
CA LEU A 159 4.53 4.40 3.45
C LEU A 159 3.38 5.02 4.26
N GLU A 160 2.29 5.34 3.57
CA GLU A 160 1.08 5.95 4.11
C GLU A 160 -0.07 4.94 4.22
N SER A 161 -0.09 3.93 3.35
CA SER A 161 -1.11 2.88 3.35
C SER A 161 -0.48 1.51 3.13
N LEU A 162 -0.74 0.60 4.06
CA LEU A 162 -0.34 -0.80 4.01
C LEU A 162 -1.55 -1.72 4.25
N ASP A 163 -1.93 -2.47 3.22
CA ASP A 163 -2.98 -3.48 3.32
C ASP A 163 -2.45 -4.87 2.97
N LEU A 164 -2.38 -5.72 3.99
CA LEU A 164 -1.97 -7.11 3.93
C LEU A 164 -3.09 -8.05 4.42
N SER A 165 -4.33 -7.57 4.50
CA SER A 165 -5.48 -8.38 4.94
C SER A 165 -5.66 -9.59 4.02
N ASN A 166 -5.53 -10.80 4.58
CA ASN A 166 -5.56 -12.04 3.80
C ASN A 166 -5.56 -13.30 4.67
N LYS A 167 -6.03 -14.44 4.19
CA LYS A 167 -6.14 -15.67 5.00
C LYS A 167 -4.87 -16.49 5.20
N LYS A 168 -3.65 -15.92 5.11
CA LYS A 168 -2.42 -16.74 4.94
C LYS A 168 -1.09 -16.23 5.51
N PHE A 169 -0.95 -14.99 5.98
CA PHE A 169 0.29 -14.61 6.69
C PHE A 169 0.31 -15.20 8.09
N ALA A 170 1.50 -15.57 8.56
CA ALA A 170 1.70 -16.20 9.86
C ALA A 170 2.88 -15.57 10.61
N GLY A 171 3.03 -15.94 11.89
CA GLY A 171 4.07 -15.42 12.76
C GLY A 171 3.75 -14.04 13.32
N ARG A 172 4.78 -13.34 13.80
CA ARG A 172 4.61 -12.03 14.47
C ARG A 172 4.53 -10.88 13.46
N ILE A 173 3.81 -9.83 13.82
CA ILE A 173 3.93 -8.53 13.17
C ILE A 173 5.33 -7.98 13.51
N PRO A 174 6.20 -7.66 12.52
CA PRO A 174 7.56 -7.20 12.80
C PRO A 174 7.57 -5.89 13.57
N GLN A 175 8.35 -5.82 14.65
CA GLN A 175 8.51 -4.59 15.44
C GLN A 175 9.05 -3.41 14.60
N GLN A 176 9.80 -3.70 13.54
CA GLN A 176 10.33 -2.71 12.60
C GLN A 176 9.24 -1.89 11.90
N LEU A 177 8.00 -2.38 11.81
CA LEU A 177 6.92 -1.60 11.22
C LEU A 177 6.58 -0.35 12.02
N VAL A 178 6.95 -0.28 13.31
CA VAL A 178 6.81 0.93 14.13
C VAL A 178 7.58 2.12 13.53
N GLU A 179 8.63 1.88 12.73
CA GLU A 179 9.39 2.93 12.04
C GLU A 179 8.62 3.67 10.93
N LEU A 180 7.45 3.18 10.53
CA LEU A 180 6.63 3.76 9.46
C LEU A 180 5.83 4.98 9.93
N THR A 181 6.50 6.07 10.32
CA THR A 181 5.89 7.24 10.98
C THR A 181 4.81 7.98 10.18
N PHE A 182 4.68 7.71 8.88
CA PHE A 182 3.64 8.29 8.02
C PHE A 182 2.49 7.33 7.73
N LEU A 183 2.47 6.14 8.32
CA LEU A 183 1.45 5.14 8.05
C LEU A 183 0.11 5.57 8.67
N GLU A 184 -0.84 5.91 7.80
CA GLU A 184 -2.20 6.36 8.16
C GLU A 184 -3.19 5.20 8.09
N PHE A 185 -3.01 4.29 7.13
CA PHE A 185 -3.83 3.11 6.97
C PHE A 185 -2.99 1.84 7.13
N PHE A 186 -3.40 0.99 8.07
CA PHE A 186 -2.78 -0.30 8.31
C PHE A 186 -3.87 -1.36 8.48
N ASN A 187 -3.80 -2.43 7.69
CA ASN A 187 -4.70 -3.56 7.81
C ASN A 187 -3.95 -4.89 7.64
N VAL A 188 -3.99 -5.72 8.68
CA VAL A 188 -3.45 -7.10 8.72
C VAL A 188 -4.51 -8.10 9.18
N SER A 189 -5.79 -7.72 9.11
CA SER A 189 -6.90 -8.57 9.50
C SER A 189 -6.96 -9.88 8.69
N ASP A 190 -7.71 -10.84 9.23
CA ASP A 190 -8.01 -12.14 8.67
C ASP A 190 -6.79 -13.03 8.39
N ASN A 191 -5.67 -12.84 9.08
CA ASN A 191 -4.45 -13.66 8.93
C ASN A 191 -4.28 -14.70 10.07
N TYR A 192 -3.18 -15.46 10.06
CA TYR A 192 -2.75 -16.36 11.14
C TYR A 192 -1.64 -15.73 12.00
N LEU A 193 -1.68 -14.42 12.23
CA LEU A 193 -0.64 -13.72 12.99
C LEU A 193 -0.73 -14.05 14.48
N THR A 194 0.42 -14.07 15.13
CA THR A 194 0.57 -14.43 16.55
C THR A 194 1.43 -13.45 17.32
N GLY A 195 1.30 -13.45 18.65
CA GLY A 195 2.14 -12.67 19.56
C GLY A 195 1.69 -11.22 19.73
N PRO A 196 2.51 -10.39 20.40
CA PRO A 196 2.14 -9.02 20.74
C PRO A 196 2.06 -8.13 19.51
N ILE A 197 1.04 -7.27 19.46
CA ILE A 197 0.96 -6.17 18.51
C ILE A 197 2.05 -5.14 18.85
N PRO A 198 2.91 -4.74 17.88
CA PRO A 198 3.92 -3.72 18.10
C PRO A 198 3.31 -2.42 18.64
N GLN A 199 3.95 -1.85 19.66
CA GLN A 199 3.51 -0.59 20.27
C GLN A 199 4.45 0.55 19.90
N GLY A 200 3.91 1.77 19.86
CA GLY A 200 4.65 3.02 19.67
C GLY A 200 4.31 3.78 18.39
N LYS A 201 4.62 5.08 18.39
CA LYS A 201 4.36 6.01 17.27
C LYS A 201 2.91 5.89 16.77
N GLN A 202 2.70 5.67 15.47
CA GLN A 202 1.39 5.50 14.83
C GLN A 202 0.73 4.13 15.08
N PHE A 203 1.43 3.11 15.57
CA PHE A 203 0.81 1.79 15.81
C PHE A 203 -0.23 1.80 16.94
N ALA A 204 -0.12 2.74 17.87
CA ALA A 204 -1.09 2.92 18.94
C ALA A 204 -2.41 3.57 18.48
N THR A 205 -2.48 4.07 17.24
CA THR A 205 -3.66 4.77 16.72
C THR A 205 -4.54 3.89 15.84
N PHE A 206 -4.13 2.67 15.52
CA PHE A 206 -4.94 1.75 14.71
C PHE A 206 -6.03 1.09 15.55
N ASP A 207 -7.21 0.92 14.94
CA ASP A 207 -8.37 0.32 15.58
C ASP A 207 -8.29 -1.21 15.60
N ASN A 208 -9.12 -1.85 16.42
CA ASN A 208 -9.20 -3.32 16.51
C ASN A 208 -9.44 -3.99 15.16
N THR A 209 -10.21 -3.33 14.29
CA THR A 209 -10.54 -3.82 12.95
C THR A 209 -9.31 -4.08 12.07
N SER A 210 -8.22 -3.36 12.29
CA SER A 210 -6.94 -3.58 11.58
C SER A 210 -6.30 -4.93 11.90
N PHE A 211 -6.71 -5.58 12.99
CA PHE A 211 -6.11 -6.80 13.54
C PHE A 211 -7.09 -7.97 13.66
N ASP A 212 -8.38 -7.75 13.41
CA ASP A 212 -9.45 -8.75 13.52
C ASP A 212 -9.13 -10.03 12.73
N GLY A 213 -9.74 -11.16 13.12
CA GLY A 213 -9.53 -12.44 12.44
C GLY A 213 -8.18 -13.13 12.73
N ASN A 214 -7.29 -12.52 13.53
CA ASN A 214 -6.03 -13.12 13.98
C ASN A 214 -6.13 -13.62 15.43
N SER A 215 -6.49 -14.89 15.63
CA SER A 215 -6.72 -15.46 16.97
C SER A 215 -5.47 -15.50 17.88
N GLY A 216 -4.28 -15.49 17.28
CA GLY A 216 -3.00 -15.54 18.00
C GLY A 216 -2.45 -14.18 18.43
N LEU A 217 -3.01 -13.07 17.95
CA LEU A 217 -2.55 -11.73 18.35
C LEU A 217 -3.01 -11.39 19.77
N CYS A 218 -2.27 -10.52 20.44
CA CYS A 218 -2.57 -10.00 21.77
C CYS A 218 -1.96 -8.59 21.96
N GLY A 219 -2.37 -7.91 23.03
CA GLY A 219 -1.95 -6.54 23.34
C GLY A 219 -2.82 -5.48 22.67
N LYS A 220 -2.67 -4.22 23.11
CA LYS A 220 -3.45 -3.10 22.58
C LYS A 220 -3.32 -3.00 21.05
N PRO A 221 -4.40 -2.71 20.31
CA PRO A 221 -5.71 -2.24 20.80
C PRO A 221 -6.67 -3.40 21.19
N LEU A 222 -6.28 -4.66 20.99
CA LEU A 222 -7.12 -5.82 21.34
C LEU A 222 -7.34 -5.92 22.86
N SER A 223 -8.50 -6.44 23.25
CA SER A 223 -8.84 -6.72 24.66
C SER A 223 -8.03 -7.87 25.26
N LYS A 224 -7.51 -8.76 24.41
CA LYS A 224 -6.71 -9.92 24.81
C LYS A 224 -5.33 -9.47 25.30
N GLY A 225 -5.03 -9.70 26.58
CA GLY A 225 -3.69 -9.51 27.14
C GLY A 225 -2.68 -10.50 26.55
N CYS A 226 -1.40 -10.12 26.52
CA CYS A 226 -0.33 -11.06 26.19
C CYS A 226 0.15 -11.74 27.47
N GLU A 227 -0.03 -13.05 27.56
CA GLU A 227 0.59 -13.84 28.64
C GLU A 227 2.11 -13.79 28.47
N SER A 228 2.80 -13.16 29.42
CA SER A 228 4.22 -13.39 29.62
C SER A 228 4.38 -14.83 30.07
N GLY A 229 5.09 -15.65 29.29
CA GLY A 229 5.40 -17.03 29.69
C GLY A 229 5.91 -17.06 31.14
N GLU A 230 5.25 -17.88 31.95
CA GLU A 230 5.48 -18.00 33.38
C GLU A 230 6.92 -18.41 33.70
N THR A 231 7.62 -17.60 34.48
CA THR A 231 8.55 -18.11 35.49
C THR A 231 7.77 -18.33 36.78
N PRO A 232 7.88 -19.48 37.46
CA PRO A 232 7.19 -19.68 38.73
C PRO A 232 7.95 -18.93 39.82
N THR A 233 7.32 -17.92 40.41
CA THR A 233 7.79 -17.34 41.67
C THR A 233 6.63 -17.23 42.63
N ASN A 234 6.70 -18.11 43.62
CA ASN A 234 6.13 -18.10 44.96
C ASN A 234 5.42 -16.80 45.40
N GLU A 235 4.26 -17.02 46.02
CA GLU A 235 3.60 -16.06 46.90
C GLU A 235 4.56 -15.56 48.00
N ASP A 236 4.65 -14.24 48.17
CA ASP A 236 4.71 -13.62 49.49
C ASP A 236 4.15 -12.19 49.45
N HIS A 237 3.45 -11.82 50.51
CA HIS A 237 2.71 -10.58 50.71
C HIS A 237 3.62 -9.38 51.01
N THR A 238 3.31 -8.17 50.54
CA THR A 238 2.89 -7.01 51.38
C THR A 238 2.71 -5.69 50.59
N GLU A 239 1.94 -4.79 51.22
CA GLU A 239 1.29 -3.55 50.80
C GLU A 239 2.17 -2.41 50.25
N GLY A 240 1.55 -1.43 49.55
CA GLY A 240 2.12 -0.08 49.41
C GLY A 240 1.67 0.77 48.20
N SER A 241 0.62 1.57 48.42
CA SER A 241 0.15 2.80 47.72
C SER A 241 0.88 3.43 46.51
N SER A 242 0.08 3.72 45.48
CA SER A 242 0.00 4.91 44.58
C SER A 242 1.27 5.64 44.10
N GLU A 243 1.36 5.85 42.79
CA GLU A 243 1.40 7.23 42.27
C GLU A 243 1.02 7.34 40.78
N SER A 244 0.01 8.18 40.55
CA SER A 244 -0.42 8.67 39.26
C SER A 244 0.55 9.74 38.76
N LEU A 245 1.25 9.48 37.67
CA LEU A 245 1.96 10.52 36.91
C LEU A 245 1.24 10.72 35.59
N PHE A 246 0.41 11.76 35.52
CA PHE A 246 0.25 12.71 34.40
C PHE A 246 -0.92 13.66 34.72
N SER A 247 -0.74 14.53 35.71
CA SER A 247 -1.49 15.78 35.81
C SER A 247 -0.61 16.92 35.31
N GLY A 248 -0.89 17.41 34.10
CA GLY A 248 -0.23 18.55 33.49
C GLY A 248 -1.13 19.14 32.43
N ALA A 249 -2.02 20.04 32.85
CA ALA A 249 -3.00 20.68 31.99
C ALA A 249 -2.33 21.75 31.10
N SER A 250 -1.94 21.37 29.88
CA SER A 250 -1.77 22.31 28.76
C SER A 250 -1.89 21.71 27.36
N ASP A 251 -1.94 20.38 27.18
CA ASP A 251 -1.90 19.78 25.82
C ASP A 251 -3.22 19.19 25.31
N ARG A 252 -4.32 19.28 26.09
CA ARG A 252 -5.64 18.81 25.62
C ARG A 252 -6.20 19.61 24.44
N LYS A 253 -5.80 20.88 24.25
CA LYS A 253 -6.33 21.73 23.16
C LYS A 253 -5.67 21.46 21.81
N ILE A 254 -4.38 21.14 21.77
CA ILE A 254 -3.68 20.82 20.51
C ILE A 254 -4.12 19.43 20.02
N ILE A 255 -4.31 18.49 20.95
CA ILE A 255 -4.76 17.13 20.65
C ILE A 255 -6.22 17.15 20.16
N LEU A 256 -7.15 17.85 20.82
CA LEU A 256 -8.56 17.87 20.38
C LEU A 256 -8.78 18.46 18.99
N THR A 257 -7.98 19.46 18.58
CA THR A 257 -8.17 20.14 17.30
C THR A 257 -7.74 19.28 16.12
N GLY A 258 -6.74 18.39 16.31
CA GLY A 258 -6.38 17.35 15.34
C GLY A 258 -7.40 16.21 15.27
N TYR A 259 -8.04 15.88 16.40
CA TYR A 259 -9.00 14.77 16.50
C TYR A 259 -10.37 15.09 15.88
N ALA A 260 -10.87 16.33 15.99
CA ALA A 260 -12.18 16.68 15.41
C ALA A 260 -12.19 16.68 13.87
N GLY A 261 -11.06 16.96 13.22
CA GLY A 261 -10.92 16.88 11.76
C GLY A 261 -10.65 15.46 11.24
N GLY A 262 -9.89 14.66 12.00
CA GLY A 262 -9.47 13.31 11.59
C GLY A 262 -10.52 12.21 11.84
N LEU A 263 -11.32 12.31 12.90
CA LEU A 263 -12.21 11.21 13.33
C LEU A 263 -13.50 11.12 12.49
N VAL A 264 -13.95 12.24 11.91
CA VAL A 264 -15.08 12.25 10.95
C VAL A 264 -14.63 11.77 9.55
N ALA A 265 -13.34 11.95 9.22
CA ALA A 265 -12.75 11.40 8.00
C ALA A 265 -12.50 9.89 8.11
N GLY A 266 -12.11 9.38 9.29
CA GLY A 266 -11.73 7.96 9.49
C GLY A 266 -12.83 6.93 9.20
N LEU A 267 -14.10 7.20 9.55
CA LEU A 267 -15.18 6.21 9.44
C LEU A 267 -15.80 6.11 8.03
N VAL A 268 -15.56 7.09 7.15
CA VAL A 268 -16.04 7.05 5.75
C VAL A 268 -14.92 6.63 4.78
N LEU A 269 -13.66 6.69 5.21
CA LEU A 269 -12.50 6.51 4.32
C LEU A 269 -11.89 5.11 4.30
N GLY A 270 -12.08 4.24 5.28
CA GLY A 270 -11.41 2.92 5.30
C GLY A 270 -11.62 2.05 4.05
N PHE A 271 -12.80 2.13 3.42
CA PHE A 271 -13.10 1.46 2.15
C PHE A 271 -13.00 2.40 0.92
N ASN A 272 -12.93 3.72 1.16
CA ASN A 272 -12.85 4.77 0.14
C ASN A 272 -11.46 5.37 -0.05
N PHE A 273 -10.43 4.98 0.71
CA PHE A 273 -9.12 5.68 0.66
C PHE A 273 -8.26 5.19 -0.51
N SER A 274 -8.26 3.88 -0.79
CA SER A 274 -7.59 3.33 -1.97
C SER A 274 -8.33 3.69 -3.27
N THR A 275 -9.66 3.59 -3.27
CA THR A 275 -10.52 3.98 -4.40
C THR A 275 -10.60 5.50 -4.58
N GLY A 276 -10.47 6.27 -3.50
CA GLY A 276 -10.53 7.73 -3.48
C GLY A 276 -9.23 8.40 -3.91
N ILE A 277 -8.07 7.88 -3.52
CA ILE A 277 -6.77 8.34 -4.06
C ILE A 277 -6.66 8.01 -5.54
N ILE A 278 -6.98 6.77 -5.94
CA ILE A 278 -6.96 6.38 -7.36
C ILE A 278 -8.06 7.12 -8.14
N GLY A 279 -9.24 7.29 -7.55
CA GLY A 279 -10.36 8.05 -8.12
C GLY A 279 -10.01 9.52 -8.33
N TRP A 280 -9.37 10.15 -7.34
CA TRP A 280 -8.84 11.51 -7.43
C TRP A 280 -7.72 11.64 -8.48
N ILE A 281 -6.79 10.67 -8.55
CA ILE A 281 -5.74 10.61 -9.58
C ILE A 281 -6.37 10.51 -10.99
N LEU A 282 -7.38 9.64 -11.16
CA LEU A 282 -8.07 9.44 -12.43
C LEU A 282 -8.90 10.68 -12.84
N GLU A 283 -9.56 11.34 -11.89
CA GLU A 283 -10.33 12.57 -12.13
C GLU A 283 -9.42 13.74 -12.58
N LYS A 284 -8.24 13.88 -11.96
CA LYS A 284 -7.24 14.91 -12.31
C LYS A 284 -6.52 14.64 -13.63
N LEU A 285 -6.25 13.38 -13.98
CA LEU A 285 -5.65 13.04 -15.28
C LEU A 285 -6.66 13.12 -16.43
N GLY A 286 -7.93 12.77 -16.19
CA GLY A 286 -9.01 12.88 -17.18
C GLY A 286 -9.37 14.33 -17.55
N THR A 287 -9.24 15.27 -16.61
CA THR A 287 -9.47 16.70 -16.85
C THR A 287 -8.40 17.35 -17.72
N GLN A 288 -7.14 16.88 -17.66
CA GLN A 288 -6.04 17.38 -18.51
C GLN A 288 -6.16 16.92 -19.97
N GLN A 289 -6.57 15.67 -20.25
CA GLN A 289 -6.79 15.23 -21.63
C GLN A 289 -7.91 16.04 -22.34
N LYS A 290 -8.95 16.44 -21.61
CA LYS A 290 -10.02 17.30 -22.13
C LYS A 290 -9.54 18.74 -22.39
N ALA A 291 -8.64 19.27 -21.56
CA ALA A 291 -8.04 20.60 -21.75
C ALA A 291 -7.14 20.65 -23.00
N THR A 292 -6.35 19.61 -23.27
CA THR A 292 -5.49 19.53 -24.45
C THR A 292 -6.29 19.36 -25.75
N ARG A 293 -7.40 18.62 -25.73
CA ARG A 293 -8.34 18.49 -26.86
C ARG A 293 -9.03 19.81 -27.22
N ARG A 294 -9.42 20.62 -26.22
CA ARG A 294 -10.03 21.95 -26.45
C ARG A 294 -9.05 22.97 -27.02
N ARG A 295 -7.75 22.85 -26.73
CA ARG A 295 -6.70 23.70 -27.34
C ARG A 295 -6.33 23.29 -28.77
N GLY A 296 -6.49 22.02 -29.12
CA GLY A 296 -6.28 21.53 -30.50
C GLY A 296 -7.43 21.80 -31.48
N SER A 297 -8.64 22.10 -30.97
CA SER A 297 -9.83 22.41 -31.78
C SER A 297 -10.05 23.92 -32.01
N ARG A 298 -9.11 24.77 -31.58
CA ARG A 298 -9.15 26.25 -31.75
C ARG A 298 -7.97 26.77 -32.58
N LYS A 299 -7.44 25.94 -33.48
CA LYS A 299 -6.55 26.38 -34.55
C LYS A 299 -7.06 25.83 -35.87
#